data_AF-A0A975H392-F1
#
_entry.id   AF-A0A975H392-F1
#
_cell.length_a   1.000
_cell.length_b   1.000
_cell.length_c   1.000
_cell.angle_alpha   90.00
_cell.angle_beta   90.00
_cell.angle_gamma   90.00
#
_symmetry.space_group_name_H-M   'P 1'
#
loop_
_entity.id
_entity.type
_entity.pdbx_description
1 polymer ?
#
loop_
_entity_poly.entity_id
_entity_poly.type
_entity_poly.pdbx_seq_one_letter_code
_entity_poly.pdbx_strand_id
1 'polypeptide(L)'
;MSDDSDDLNSITALPNLCNAAREFIAERIHTIEADSFGDYTEEDLTSAQREEQQIEAEITQLRALLTAVAQIEGMRHPSIATLLRQQGYAYEATQIEALVAATQAITAIEIV
;
A
#
# COMPACT_ATOMS: atom_id res chain seq x y z
N MET A 1 -3.69 28.28 -21.02
CA MET A 1 -4.84 27.43 -20.64
C MET A 1 -4.25 26.16 -20.10
N SER A 2 -4.51 25.96 -18.81
CA SER A 2 -4.23 24.83 -17.92
C SER A 2 -3.00 23.97 -18.21
N ASP A 3 -1.95 24.35 -17.49
CA ASP A 3 -0.89 23.50 -16.98
C ASP A 3 -1.55 22.58 -15.94
N ASP A 4 -1.93 21.35 -16.32
CA ASP A 4 -2.41 20.33 -15.37
C ASP A 4 -1.17 19.70 -14.71
N SER A 5 -0.60 20.53 -13.84
CA SER A 5 0.53 20.31 -12.97
C SER A 5 0.30 19.17 -11.99
N ASP A 6 1.28 18.27 -11.89
CA ASP A 6 1.95 17.88 -10.64
C ASP A 6 1.17 17.25 -9.46
N ASP A 7 -0.13 16.95 -9.55
CA ASP A 7 -0.90 16.53 -8.35
C ASP A 7 -1.11 15.01 -8.17
N LEU A 8 -0.18 14.19 -8.68
CA LEU A 8 -0.01 12.80 -8.22
C LEU A 8 1.18 12.75 -7.25
N ASN A 9 1.05 13.47 -6.15
CA ASN A 9 1.85 13.24 -4.95
C ASN A 9 1.63 11.76 -4.54
N SER A 10 2.56 10.89 -4.91
CA SER A 10 2.47 9.43 -4.86
C SER A 10 2.15 8.87 -3.46
N ILE A 11 2.42 9.64 -2.40
CA ILE A 11 2.04 9.32 -1.01
C ILE A 11 0.51 9.39 -0.78
N THR A 12 -0.21 10.19 -1.56
CA THR A 12 -1.69 10.29 -1.53
C THR A 12 -2.40 9.35 -2.50
N ALA A 13 -1.67 8.71 -3.43
CA ALA A 13 -2.24 7.85 -4.45
C ALA A 13 -2.75 6.51 -3.90
N LEU A 14 -2.00 5.86 -3.00
CA LEU A 14 -2.39 4.54 -2.49
C LEU A 14 -3.65 4.57 -1.61
N PRO A 15 -3.81 5.51 -0.65
CA PRO A 15 -5.07 5.63 0.09
C PRO A 15 -6.27 5.90 -0.82
N ASN A 16 -6.10 6.73 -1.84
CA ASN A 16 -7.15 7.03 -2.82
C ASN A 16 -7.50 5.79 -3.66
N LEU A 17 -6.51 5.02 -4.10
CA LEU A 17 -6.70 3.78 -4.84
C LEU A 17 -7.47 2.74 -4.00
N CYS A 18 -7.07 2.56 -2.73
CA CYS A 18 -7.76 1.67 -1.80
C CYS A 18 -9.22 2.08 -1.59
N ASN A 19 -9.50 3.38 -1.50
CA ASN A 19 -10.87 3.89 -1.36
C ASN A 19 -11.67 3.70 -2.65
N ALA A 20 -11.08 3.98 -3.82
CA ALA A 20 -11.73 3.76 -5.11
C ALA A 20 -12.08 2.29 -5.33
N ALA A 21 -11.19 1.36 -4.96
CA ALA A 21 -11.46 -0.07 -5.04
C ALA A 21 -12.63 -0.50 -4.15
N ARG A 22 -12.70 0.03 -2.91
CA ARG A 22 -13.83 -0.19 -1.99
C ARG A 22 -15.14 0.35 -2.53
N GLU A 23 -15.13 1.58 -3.02
CA GLU A 23 -16.33 2.22 -3.58
C GLU A 23 -16.84 1.44 -4.79
N PHE A 24 -15.94 1.04 -5.69
CA PHE A 24 -16.29 0.25 -6.87
C PHE A 24 -16.93 -1.10 -6.50
N ILE A 25 -16.33 -1.88 -5.60
CA ILE A 25 -16.89 -3.19 -5.24
C ILE A 25 -18.20 -3.05 -4.46
N ALA A 26 -18.32 -2.04 -3.58
CA ALA A 26 -19.55 -1.75 -2.85
C ALA A 26 -20.70 -1.36 -3.78
N GLU A 27 -20.44 -0.51 -4.78
CA GLU A 27 -21.43 -0.13 -5.78
C GLU A 27 -21.86 -1.32 -6.64
N ARG A 28 -20.91 -2.21 -6.99
CA ARG A 28 -21.23 -3.44 -7.72
C ARG A 28 -22.10 -4.39 -6.90
N ILE A 29 -21.77 -4.62 -5.63
CA ILE A 29 -22.60 -5.43 -4.71
C ILE A 29 -23.99 -4.82 -4.60
N HIS A 30 -24.09 -3.51 -4.37
CA HIS A 30 -25.38 -2.83 -4.27
C HIS A 30 -26.22 -2.97 -5.54
N THR A 31 -25.60 -2.86 -6.72
CA THR A 31 -26.27 -3.04 -8.01
C THR A 31 -26.85 -4.44 -8.16
N ILE A 32 -26.09 -5.47 -7.76
CA ILE A 32 -26.53 -6.87 -7.78
C ILE A 32 -27.69 -7.08 -6.78
N GLU A 33 -27.60 -6.55 -5.56
CA GLU A 33 -28.64 -6.69 -4.55
C GLU A 33 -29.93 -5.95 -4.88
N ALA A 34 -29.83 -4.80 -5.57
CA ALA A 34 -30.97 -4.01 -6.00
C ALA A 34 -31.64 -4.55 -7.28
N ASP A 35 -31.04 -5.55 -7.93
CA ASP A 35 -31.53 -6.08 -9.19
C ASP A 35 -32.91 -6.74 -9.03
N SER A 36 -33.89 -6.07 -9.59
CA SER A 36 -35.28 -6.52 -9.62
C SER A 36 -35.66 -7.20 -10.95
N PHE A 37 -34.77 -7.16 -11.95
CA PHE A 37 -35.02 -7.67 -13.29
C PHE A 37 -34.41 -9.07 -13.53
N GLY A 38 -33.55 -9.54 -12.63
CA GLY A 38 -32.97 -10.88 -12.68
C GLY A 38 -31.82 -11.00 -13.68
N ASP A 39 -31.14 -9.89 -13.95
CA ASP A 39 -29.91 -9.82 -14.73
C ASP A 39 -28.71 -10.41 -13.96
N TYR A 40 -28.80 -10.47 -12.63
CA TYR A 40 -27.77 -11.03 -11.75
C TYR A 40 -28.25 -12.24 -10.95
N THR A 41 -27.32 -13.14 -10.66
CA THR A 41 -27.55 -14.37 -9.91
C THR A 41 -26.99 -14.29 -8.49
N GLU A 42 -27.40 -15.23 -7.63
CA GLU A 42 -26.82 -15.41 -6.29
C GLU A 42 -25.31 -15.75 -6.35
N GLU A 43 -24.86 -16.40 -7.43
CA GLU A 43 -23.45 -16.68 -7.67
C GLU A 43 -22.66 -15.39 -7.95
N ASP A 44 -23.25 -14.44 -8.68
CA ASP A 44 -22.63 -13.13 -8.94
C ASP A 44 -22.45 -12.32 -7.64
N LEU A 45 -23.47 -12.34 -6.77
CA LEU A 45 -23.39 -11.71 -5.45
C LEU A 45 -22.30 -12.36 -4.59
N THR A 46 -22.28 -13.69 -4.53
CA THR A 46 -21.27 -14.45 -3.80
C THR A 46 -19.85 -14.18 -4.32
N SER A 47 -19.71 -14.06 -5.64
CA SER A 47 -18.45 -13.71 -6.30
C SER A 47 -17.98 -12.30 -5.92
N ALA A 48 -18.88 -11.31 -5.97
CA ALA A 48 -18.58 -9.93 -5.59
C ALA A 48 -18.19 -9.79 -4.11
N GLN A 49 -18.89 -10.48 -3.21
CA GLN A 49 -18.54 -10.51 -1.78
C GLN A 49 -17.19 -11.18 -1.52
N ARG A 50 -16.82 -12.21 -2.29
CA ARG A 50 -15.48 -12.82 -2.19
C ARG A 50 -14.39 -11.86 -2.66
N GLU A 51 -14.64 -11.14 -3.74
CA GLU A 51 -13.73 -10.12 -4.25
C GLU A 51 -13.54 -8.99 -3.24
N GLU A 52 -14.61 -8.52 -2.61
CA GLU A 52 -14.54 -7.53 -1.52
C GLU A 52 -13.62 -8.00 -0.38
N GLN A 53 -13.77 -9.25 0.07
CA GLN A 53 -12.91 -9.83 1.11
C GLN A 53 -11.44 -9.87 0.67
N GLN A 54 -11.18 -10.17 -0.60
CA GLN A 54 -9.82 -10.21 -1.14
C GLN A 54 -9.22 -8.80 -1.24
N ILE A 55 -9.99 -7.81 -1.70
CA ILE A 55 -9.58 -6.39 -1.72
C ILE A 55 -9.21 -5.94 -0.31
N GLU A 56 -10.01 -6.24 0.71
CA GLU A 56 -9.68 -5.86 2.10
C GLU A 56 -8.43 -6.57 2.64
N ALA A 57 -8.23 -7.83 2.28
CA ALA A 57 -7.01 -8.56 2.63
C ALA A 57 -5.76 -7.93 2.00
N GLU A 58 -5.84 -7.55 0.72
CA GLU A 58 -4.75 -6.89 0.00
C GLU A 58 -4.46 -5.50 0.56
N ILE A 59 -5.48 -4.70 0.88
CA ILE A 59 -5.32 -3.39 1.53
C ILE A 59 -4.64 -3.54 2.90
N THR A 60 -4.98 -4.59 3.66
CA THR A 60 -4.35 -4.87 4.95
C THR A 60 -2.86 -5.18 4.78
N GLN A 61 -2.49 -6.00 3.78
CA GLN A 61 -1.10 -6.30 3.48
C GLN A 61 -0.32 -5.06 3.05
N LEU A 62 -0.91 -4.22 2.19
CA LEU A 62 -0.32 -2.95 1.76
C LEU A 62 -0.04 -2.01 2.93
N ARG A 63 -0.98 -1.89 3.88
CA ARG A 63 -0.78 -1.09 5.11
C ARG A 63 0.36 -1.63 5.97
N ALA A 64 0.47 -2.96 6.09
CA ALA A 64 1.57 -3.59 6.82
C ALA A 64 2.92 -3.31 6.15
N LEU A 65 2.99 -3.39 4.82
CA LEU A 65 4.19 -3.06 4.05
C LEU A 65 4.57 -1.58 4.22
N LEU A 66 3.62 -0.65 4.09
CA LEU A 66 3.88 0.78 4.32
C LEU A 66 4.39 1.05 5.75
N THR A 67 3.83 0.36 6.75
CA THR A 67 4.28 0.49 8.14
C THR A 67 5.72 -0.01 8.30
N ALA A 68 6.05 -1.16 7.70
CA ALA A 68 7.40 -1.71 7.72
C ALA A 68 8.41 -0.79 7.01
N VAL A 69 8.03 -0.23 5.86
CA VAL A 69 8.82 0.78 5.14
C VAL A 69 9.07 1.98 6.04
N ALA A 70 8.04 2.58 6.64
CA ALA A 70 8.20 3.74 7.53
C ALA A 70 9.10 3.44 8.75
N GLN A 71 9.01 2.23 9.33
CA GLN A 71 9.91 1.80 10.40
C GLN A 71 11.38 1.72 9.93
N ILE A 72 11.61 1.15 8.74
CA ILE A 72 12.94 1.09 8.13
C ILE A 72 13.46 2.48 7.80
N GLU A 73 12.61 3.36 7.28
CA GLU A 73 12.97 4.76 7.05
C GLU A 73 13.30 5.49 8.36
N GLY A 74 12.62 5.18 9.46
CA GLY A 74 12.98 5.69 10.80
C GLY A 74 14.38 5.25 11.26
N MET A 75 14.85 4.08 10.82
CA MET A 75 16.22 3.62 11.07
C MET A 75 17.28 4.39 10.26
N ARG A 76 16.88 5.21 9.27
CA ARG A 76 17.77 6.09 8.49
C ARG A 76 18.43 7.16 9.33
N HIS A 77 17.86 7.51 10.48
CA HIS A 77 18.52 8.49 11.33
C HIS A 77 19.90 7.91 11.67
N PRO A 78 21.01 8.60 11.38
CA PRO A 78 22.36 8.05 11.53
C PRO A 78 22.69 7.63 12.97
N SER A 79 21.77 7.78 13.92
CA SER A 79 21.86 7.26 15.27
C SER A 79 21.94 5.74 15.33
N ILE A 80 21.12 4.95 14.61
CA ILE A 80 21.07 3.48 14.87
C ILE A 80 22.32 2.76 14.35
N ALA A 81 22.67 2.92 13.08
CA ALA A 81 23.88 2.31 12.53
C ALA A 81 25.15 2.82 13.24
N THR A 82 25.19 4.10 13.61
CA THR A 82 26.32 4.67 14.38
C THR A 82 26.38 4.14 15.80
N LEU A 83 25.24 4.03 16.51
CA LEU A 83 25.17 3.44 17.86
C LEU A 83 25.63 1.98 17.83
N LEU A 84 25.19 1.21 16.84
CA LEU A 84 25.60 -0.19 16.67
C LEU A 84 27.11 -0.28 16.46
N ARG A 85 27.69 0.55 15.58
CA ARG A 85 29.16 0.61 15.41
C ARG A 85 29.88 1.00 16.69
N GLN A 86 29.39 1.98 17.44
CA GLN A 86 29.97 2.40 18.72
C GLN A 86 29.92 1.29 19.78
N GLN A 87 28.93 0.41 19.71
CA GLN A 87 28.77 -0.73 20.62
C GLN A 87 29.48 -2.01 20.13
N GLY A 88 30.16 -1.97 18.97
CA GLY A 88 30.90 -3.11 18.41
C GLY A 88 30.09 -4.01 17.47
N TYR A 89 28.85 -3.65 17.14
CA TYR A 89 27.94 -4.39 16.25
C TYR A 89 28.07 -3.92 14.79
N ALA A 90 29.27 -4.03 14.23
CA ALA A 90 29.56 -3.53 12.88
C ALA A 90 28.84 -4.30 11.75
N TYR A 91 28.59 -5.60 11.96
CA TYR A 91 27.86 -6.44 11.02
C TYR A 91 26.39 -6.02 10.93
N GLU A 92 25.74 -5.86 12.09
CA GLU A 92 24.35 -5.42 12.22
C GLU A 92 24.15 -4.01 11.65
N ALA A 93 25.09 -3.10 11.91
CA ALA A 93 25.07 -1.76 11.32
C ALA A 93 25.07 -1.80 9.79
N THR A 94 25.88 -2.69 9.18
CA THR A 94 25.95 -2.86 7.72
C THR A 94 24.64 -3.42 7.16
N GLN A 95 24.02 -4.37 7.86
CA GLN A 95 22.73 -4.94 7.46
C GLN A 95 21.60 -3.90 7.49
N ILE A 96 21.58 -3.02 8.49
CA ILE A 96 20.59 -1.92 8.57
C ILE A 96 20.78 -0.94 7.42
N GLU A 97 22.03 -0.55 7.12
CA GLU A 97 22.31 0.35 5.99
C GLU A 97 21.90 -0.25 4.65
N ALA A 98 22.16 -1.55 4.43
CA ALA A 98 21.73 -2.26 3.23
C ALA A 98 20.19 -2.33 3.12
N LEU A 99 19.49 -2.60 4.23
CA LEU A 99 18.03 -2.65 4.27
C LEU A 99 17.42 -1.28 3.96
N VAL A 100 17.96 -0.23 4.57
CA VAL A 100 17.57 1.16 4.31
C VAL A 100 17.75 1.52 2.82
N ALA A 101 18.90 1.17 2.24
CA ALA A 101 19.19 1.45 0.82
C ALA A 101 18.27 0.66 -0.11
N ALA A 102 17.96 -0.60 0.20
CA ALA A 102 17.01 -1.39 -0.56
C ALA A 102 15.59 -0.78 -0.51
N THR A 103 15.14 -0.33 0.65
CA THR A 103 13.86 0.39 0.78
C THR A 103 13.86 1.70 -0.01
N GLN A 104 14.96 2.45 -0.03
CA GLN A 104 15.10 3.64 -0.88
C GLN A 104 14.97 3.33 -2.36
N ALA A 105 15.61 2.25 -2.82
CA ALA A 105 15.52 1.84 -4.21
C ALA A 105 14.07 1.47 -4.57
N ILE A 106 13.37 0.74 -3.69
CA ILE A 106 11.97 0.35 -3.91
C ILE A 106 11.05 1.56 -3.95
N THR A 107 11.19 2.50 -3.01
CA THR A 107 10.36 3.73 -3.02
C THR A 107 10.71 4.68 -4.15
N ALA A 108 11.91 4.60 -4.71
CA ALA A 108 12.31 5.37 -5.89
C ALA A 108 11.87 4.74 -7.23
N ILE A 109 11.62 3.42 -7.27
CA ILE A 109 11.20 2.70 -8.49
C ILE A 109 9.75 3.03 -8.89
N GLU A 110 8.95 3.64 -8.02
CA GLU A 110 7.58 4.12 -8.33
C GLU A 110 7.50 5.63 -8.69
N ILE A 111 8.59 6.23 -9.17
CA ILE A 111 8.62 7.64 -9.62
C ILE A 111 9.26 7.75 -11.01
N VAL A 112 8.65 7.14 -12.04
CA VAL A 112 8.75 7.55 -13.46
C VAL A 112 7.43 7.25 -14.15
#